data_AF-A0A257LFS3-F1
#
_entry.id   AF-A0A257LFS3-F1
#
_cell.length_a   1.000
_cell.length_b   1.000
_cell.length_c   1.000
_cell.angle_alpha   90.00
_cell.angle_beta   90.00
_cell.angle_gamma   90.00
#
_symmetry.space_group_name_H-M   'P 1'
#
loop_
_entity.id
_entity.type
_entity.pdbx_description
1 polymer ?
#
loop_
_entity_poly.entity_id
_entity_poly.type
_entity_poly.pdbx_seq_one_letter_code
_entity_poly.pdbx_strand_id
1 'polypeptide(L)'
;IIGKTTADLRVWHHPAQRDEFIGRIRTAGFIRDFSTEFRSKAGAIRTLLLNADLIELGGATCILTVGIDITERRRRDQVQAATYAISQLVLGDGDLPALFAGVHRIIAGLMPAQNLYVALVSDDGTQHTFPYFVDSIVPPAEPRAPQNGFTEYVLATGRPLLTTAPELAAILSARGPYTPPDRPAAQRLGAPLLIGGRAVGVIALQDYDNPAAYG
;
A
#
# COMPACT_ATOMS: atom_id res chain seq x y z
N ILE A 1 -11.34 3.84 30.24
CA ILE A 1 -12.71 4.39 30.38
C ILE A 1 -13.44 3.46 31.32
N ILE A 2 -13.85 3.94 32.50
CA ILE A 2 -14.51 3.11 33.51
C ILE A 2 -15.97 2.90 33.09
N GLY A 3 -16.49 1.67 33.25
CA GLY A 3 -17.90 1.34 33.06
C GLY A 3 -18.37 1.06 31.62
N LYS A 4 -17.48 1.06 30.62
CA LYS A 4 -17.81 0.66 29.24
C LYS A 4 -17.03 -0.58 28.84
N THR A 5 -17.69 -1.52 28.16
CA THR A 5 -17.01 -2.69 27.61
C THR A 5 -16.21 -2.32 26.36
N THR A 6 -15.21 -3.14 26.01
CA THR A 6 -14.47 -2.97 24.74
C THR A 6 -15.37 -3.12 23.51
N ALA A 7 -16.53 -3.79 23.64
CA ALA A 7 -17.55 -3.86 22.60
C ALA A 7 -18.30 -2.53 22.46
N ASP A 8 -18.71 -1.90 23.57
CA ASP A 8 -19.39 -0.60 23.57
C ASP A 8 -18.51 0.51 22.99
N LEU A 9 -17.20 0.42 23.24
CA LEU A 9 -16.21 1.35 22.73
C LEU A 9 -15.86 1.10 21.25
N ARG A 10 -16.31 -0.02 20.65
CA ARG A 10 -16.02 -0.44 19.27
C ARG A 10 -14.53 -0.33 18.91
N VAL A 11 -13.67 -0.66 19.88
CA VAL A 11 -12.21 -0.55 19.72
C VAL A 11 -11.65 -1.68 18.86
N TRP A 12 -12.33 -2.82 18.77
CA TRP A 12 -11.92 -3.93 17.92
C TRP A 12 -12.31 -3.64 16.47
N HIS A 13 -11.34 -3.60 15.56
CA HIS A 13 -11.63 -3.42 14.14
C HIS A 13 -12.39 -4.63 13.57
N HIS A 14 -12.00 -5.83 14.01
CA HIS A 14 -12.65 -7.09 13.66
C HIS A 14 -13.34 -7.71 14.89
N PRO A 15 -14.69 -7.74 14.93
CA PRO A 15 -15.42 -8.33 16.04
C PRO A 15 -15.04 -9.80 16.33
N ALA A 16 -14.75 -10.59 15.29
CA ALA A 16 -14.34 -11.99 15.44
C ALA A 16 -13.04 -12.15 16.26
N GLN A 17 -12.09 -11.22 16.15
CA GLN A 17 -10.84 -11.26 16.95
C GLN A 17 -11.11 -11.02 18.44
N ARG A 18 -12.15 -10.24 18.77
CA ARG A 18 -12.56 -10.06 20.16
C ARG A 18 -13.08 -11.36 20.74
N ASP A 19 -13.90 -12.07 20.00
CA ASP A 19 -14.52 -13.31 20.48
C ASP A 19 -13.47 -14.41 20.65
N GLU A 20 -12.49 -14.49 19.73
CA GLU A 20 -11.31 -15.34 19.90
C GLU A 20 -10.52 -14.98 21.16
N PHE A 21 -10.23 -13.68 21.38
CA PHE A 21 -9.51 -13.22 22.55
C PHE A 21 -10.23 -13.57 23.85
N ILE A 22 -11.54 -13.35 23.92
CA ILE A 22 -12.36 -13.69 25.11
C ILE A 22 -12.46 -15.21 25.30
N GLY A 23 -12.58 -15.99 24.23
CA GLY A 23 -12.58 -17.46 24.32
C GLY A 23 -11.26 -18.00 24.85
N ARG A 24 -10.14 -17.51 24.32
CA ARG A 24 -8.79 -17.94 24.72
C ARG A 24 -8.47 -17.57 26.17
N ILE A 25 -8.75 -16.34 26.60
CA ILE A 25 -8.45 -15.90 27.97
C ILE A 25 -9.29 -16.65 29.01
N ARG A 26 -10.54 -17.00 28.70
CA ARG A 26 -11.40 -17.79 29.60
C ARG A 26 -10.94 -19.25 29.72
N THR A 27 -10.37 -19.80 28.66
CA THR A 27 -9.93 -21.20 28.63
C THR A 27 -8.54 -21.37 29.25
N ALA A 28 -7.59 -20.51 28.87
CA ALA A 28 -6.19 -20.62 29.27
C ALA A 28 -5.83 -19.79 30.51
N GLY A 29 -6.67 -18.82 30.90
CA GLY A 29 -6.38 -17.88 31.99
C GLY A 29 -5.38 -16.77 31.63
N PHE A 30 -4.65 -16.90 30.52
CA PHE A 30 -3.73 -15.88 30.03
C PHE A 30 -3.64 -15.89 28.50
N ILE A 31 -3.15 -14.78 27.94
CA ILE A 31 -2.82 -14.61 26.53
C ILE A 31 -1.48 -13.89 26.45
N ARG A 32 -0.63 -14.35 25.53
CA ARG A 32 0.63 -13.69 25.16
C ARG A 32 0.68 -13.46 23.65
N ASP A 33 1.31 -12.37 23.26
CA ASP A 33 1.62 -11.99 21.88
C ASP A 33 0.43 -12.06 20.91
N PHE A 34 -0.76 -11.66 21.37
CA PHE A 34 -1.97 -11.66 20.54
C PHE A 34 -2.03 -10.40 19.68
N SER A 35 -1.76 -10.55 18.38
CA SER A 35 -1.80 -9.44 17.44
C SER A 35 -3.22 -9.20 16.92
N THR A 36 -3.71 -7.98 17.07
CA THR A 36 -5.06 -7.57 16.66
C THR A 36 -5.10 -6.12 16.22
N GLU A 37 -6.12 -5.74 15.47
CA GLU A 37 -6.30 -4.39 14.96
C GLU A 37 -7.36 -3.63 15.74
N PHE A 38 -6.96 -2.49 16.28
CA PHE A 38 -7.80 -1.62 17.06
C PHE A 38 -8.08 -0.32 16.32
N ARG A 39 -9.32 0.18 16.46
CA ARG A 39 -9.71 1.51 16.00
C ARG A 39 -9.46 2.52 17.11
N SER A 40 -8.60 3.50 16.82
CA SER A 40 -8.37 4.64 17.70
C SER A 40 -9.60 5.57 17.75
N LYS A 41 -9.64 6.48 18.74
CA LYS A 41 -10.70 7.51 18.83
C LYS A 41 -10.79 8.39 17.58
N ALA A 42 -9.66 8.61 16.90
CA ALA A 42 -9.58 9.37 15.65
C ALA A 42 -9.99 8.55 14.40
N GLY A 43 -10.41 7.29 14.58
CA GLY A 43 -10.85 6.41 13.48
C GLY A 43 -9.73 5.60 12.84
N ALA A 44 -8.46 5.98 13.02
CA ALA A 44 -7.30 5.27 12.48
C ALA A 44 -7.18 3.85 13.07
N ILE A 45 -6.82 2.89 12.22
CA ILE A 45 -6.54 1.50 12.60
C ILE A 45 -5.09 1.38 13.07
N ARG A 46 -4.88 0.65 14.17
CA ARG A 46 -3.57 0.39 14.80
C ARG A 46 -3.44 -1.09 15.09
N THR A 47 -2.28 -1.68 14.80
CA THR A 47 -1.98 -3.05 15.20
C THR A 47 -1.42 -3.06 16.62
N LEU A 48 -2.16 -3.68 17.55
CA LEU A 48 -1.72 -3.88 18.93
C LEU A 48 -1.26 -5.33 19.12
N LEU A 49 -0.17 -5.48 19.87
CA LEU A 49 0.24 -6.75 20.46
C LEU A 49 -0.26 -6.77 21.91
N LEU A 50 -1.20 -7.67 22.20
CA LEU A 50 -1.86 -7.77 23.50
C LEU A 50 -1.30 -8.94 24.31
N ASN A 51 -0.95 -8.63 25.55
CA ASN A 51 -0.74 -9.59 26.62
C ASN A 51 -1.85 -9.40 27.65
N ALA A 52 -2.46 -10.49 28.08
CA ALA A 52 -3.55 -10.42 29.05
C ALA A 52 -3.51 -11.56 30.05
N ASP A 53 -4.00 -11.29 31.26
CA ASP A 53 -4.13 -12.26 32.34
C ASP A 53 -5.51 -12.11 32.97
N LEU A 54 -6.12 -13.25 33.27
CA LEU A 54 -7.30 -13.33 34.11
C LEU A 54 -6.84 -13.21 35.57
N ILE A 55 -7.32 -12.18 36.27
CA ILE A 55 -6.95 -11.89 37.65
C ILE A 55 -8.18 -11.72 38.52
N GLU A 56 -8.04 -11.99 39.81
CA GLU A 56 -9.06 -11.69 40.82
C GLU A 56 -8.75 -10.34 41.47
N LEU A 57 -9.69 -9.40 41.39
CA LEU A 57 -9.59 -8.08 42.00
C LEU A 57 -10.84 -7.83 42.85
N GLY A 58 -10.69 -7.83 44.18
CA GLY A 58 -11.80 -7.57 45.09
C GLY A 58 -12.93 -8.60 45.00
N GLY A 59 -12.62 -9.85 44.65
CA GLY A 59 -13.61 -10.93 44.47
C GLY A 59 -14.34 -10.92 43.12
N ALA A 60 -13.92 -10.05 42.19
CA ALA A 60 -14.40 -10.05 40.81
C ALA A 60 -13.29 -10.50 39.86
N THR A 61 -13.62 -11.45 38.98
CA THR A 61 -12.74 -11.88 37.91
C THR A 61 -12.62 -10.79 36.84
N CYS A 62 -11.40 -10.29 36.63
CA CYS A 62 -11.06 -9.24 35.69
C CYS A 62 -10.06 -9.74 34.66
N ILE A 63 -10.03 -9.10 33.48
CA ILE A 63 -8.96 -9.28 32.51
C ILE A 63 -8.06 -8.05 32.58
N LEU A 64 -6.82 -8.24 33.02
CA LEU A 64 -5.77 -7.24 32.88
C LEU A 64 -5.17 -7.37 31.49
N THR A 65 -5.05 -6.27 30.74
CA THR A 65 -4.48 -6.28 29.39
C THR A 65 -3.45 -5.17 29.26
N VAL A 66 -2.29 -5.51 28.73
CA VAL A 66 -1.25 -4.56 28.29
C VAL A 66 -1.13 -4.69 26.78
N GLY A 67 -1.17 -3.55 26.09
CA GLY A 67 -1.07 -3.48 24.64
C GLY A 67 0.09 -2.61 24.20
N ILE A 68 0.90 -3.11 23.26
CA ILE A 68 1.96 -2.34 22.61
C ILE A 68 1.52 -2.06 21.18
N ASP A 69 1.56 -0.80 20.76
CA ASP A 69 1.35 -0.43 19.36
C ASP A 69 2.58 -0.83 18.54
N ILE A 70 2.38 -1.79 17.64
CA ILE A 70 3.41 -2.32 16.75
C ILE A 70 3.14 -1.95 15.29
N THR A 71 2.18 -1.05 15.01
CA THR A 71 1.77 -0.67 13.65
C THR A 71 2.98 -0.29 12.80
N GLU A 72 3.79 0.64 13.31
CA GLU A 72 4.91 1.19 12.55
C GLU A 72 6.14 0.27 12.54
N ARG A 73 6.23 -0.65 13.51
CA ARG A 73 7.24 -1.70 13.47
C ARG A 73 6.90 -2.73 12.39
N ARG A 74 5.66 -3.22 12.36
CA ARG A 74 5.20 -4.17 11.33
C ARG A 74 5.32 -3.61 9.93
N ARG A 75 4.93 -2.34 9.73
CA ARG A 75 5.07 -1.68 8.42
C ARG A 75 6.53 -1.60 7.98
N ARG A 76 7.45 -1.22 8.88
CA ARG A 76 8.90 -1.25 8.59
C ARG A 76 9.39 -2.65 8.24
N ASP A 77 9.02 -3.67 9.01
CA ASP A 77 9.43 -5.06 8.78
C ASP A 77 8.93 -5.57 7.42
N GLN A 78 7.68 -5.23 7.04
CA GLN A 78 7.10 -5.58 5.74
C GLN A 78 7.82 -4.87 4.59
N VAL A 79 8.09 -3.57 4.70
CA VAL A 79 8.82 -2.81 3.67
C VAL A 79 10.25 -3.34 3.51
N GLN A 80 10.92 -3.68 4.62
CA GLN A 80 12.26 -4.27 4.60
C GLN A 80 12.25 -5.64 3.92
N ALA A 81 11.29 -6.50 4.25
CA ALA A 81 11.13 -7.82 3.63
C ALA A 81 10.84 -7.71 2.12
N ALA A 82 9.98 -6.77 1.73
CA ALA A 82 9.70 -6.48 0.32
C ALA A 82 10.93 -5.98 -0.42
N THR A 83 11.70 -5.07 0.17
CA THR A 83 12.95 -4.56 -0.40
C THR A 83 13.93 -5.70 -0.65
N TYR A 84 14.11 -6.57 0.34
CA TYR A 84 14.96 -7.75 0.22
C TYR A 84 14.47 -8.71 -0.88
N ALA A 85 13.17 -8.98 -0.93
CA ALA A 85 12.58 -9.85 -1.95
C ALA A 85 12.74 -9.29 -3.37
N ILE A 86 12.61 -7.97 -3.55
CA ILE A 86 12.87 -7.30 -4.82
C ILE A 86 14.33 -7.46 -5.22
N SER A 87 15.28 -7.26 -4.30
CA SER A 87 16.71 -7.44 -4.59
C SER A 87 17.03 -8.87 -5.05
N GLN A 88 16.38 -9.89 -4.46
CA GLN A 88 16.55 -11.28 -4.89
C GLN A 88 16.01 -11.55 -6.30
N LEU A 89 14.90 -10.91 -6.68
CA LEU A 89 14.36 -11.06 -8.04
C LEU A 89 15.32 -10.51 -9.10
N VAL A 90 16.02 -9.41 -8.79
CA VAL A 90 17.00 -8.79 -9.70
C VAL A 90 18.23 -9.68 -9.90
N LEU A 91 18.57 -10.52 -8.92
CA LEU A 91 19.70 -11.45 -8.97
C LEU A 91 19.37 -12.78 -9.66
N GLY A 92 18.10 -13.04 -10.00
CA GLY A 92 17.68 -14.27 -10.67
C GLY A 92 17.89 -14.24 -12.18
N ASP A 93 17.88 -15.41 -12.81
CA ASP A 93 18.08 -15.59 -14.26
C ASP A 93 16.83 -15.26 -15.12
N GLY A 94 15.93 -14.41 -14.63
CA GLY A 94 14.66 -14.07 -15.28
C GLY A 94 14.78 -12.97 -16.34
N ASP A 95 13.82 -12.93 -17.28
CA ASP A 95 13.68 -11.80 -18.19
C ASP A 95 12.99 -10.60 -17.52
N LEU A 96 12.99 -9.46 -18.22
CA LEU A 96 12.48 -8.20 -17.68
C LEU A 96 10.95 -8.24 -17.37
N PRO A 97 10.10 -8.86 -18.22
CA PRO A 97 8.70 -9.12 -17.88
C PRO A 97 8.51 -9.96 -16.60
N ALA A 98 9.27 -11.04 -16.43
CA ALA A 98 9.19 -11.89 -15.25
C ALA A 98 9.62 -11.14 -13.98
N LEU A 99 10.66 -10.31 -14.07
CA LEU A 99 11.09 -9.42 -12.98
C LEU A 99 9.93 -8.51 -12.53
N PHE A 100 9.29 -7.79 -13.47
CA PHE A 100 8.21 -6.88 -13.13
C PHE A 100 6.97 -7.60 -12.60
N ALA A 101 6.65 -8.79 -13.10
CA ALA A 101 5.60 -9.63 -12.52
C ALA A 101 5.92 -10.00 -11.05
N GLY A 102 7.18 -10.32 -10.74
CA GLY A 102 7.64 -10.56 -9.39
C GLY A 102 7.52 -9.34 -8.49
N VAL A 103 7.99 -8.18 -8.96
CA VAL A 103 7.87 -6.89 -8.25
C VAL A 103 6.41 -6.55 -7.96
N HIS A 104 5.53 -6.73 -8.96
CA HIS A 104 4.11 -6.48 -8.80
C HIS A 104 3.51 -7.35 -7.69
N ARG A 105 3.80 -8.66 -7.64
CA ARG A 105 3.32 -9.54 -6.55
C ARG A 105 3.78 -9.07 -5.17
N ILE A 106 5.01 -8.57 -5.05
CA ILE A 106 5.54 -8.05 -3.78
C ILE A 106 4.79 -6.79 -3.38
N ILE A 107 4.59 -5.84 -4.31
CA ILE A 107 3.87 -4.59 -4.05
C ILE A 107 2.41 -4.87 -3.67
N ALA A 108 1.76 -5.84 -4.33
CA ALA A 108 0.40 -6.27 -4.02
C ALA A 108 0.23 -6.81 -2.58
N GLY A 109 1.31 -7.28 -1.95
CA GLY A 109 1.32 -7.67 -0.54
C GLY A 109 1.44 -6.50 0.44
N LEU A 110 1.77 -5.29 -0.04
CA LEU A 110 1.97 -4.09 0.78
C LEU A 110 0.84 -3.06 0.66
N MET A 111 0.21 -2.99 -0.50
CA MET A 111 -0.81 -2.00 -0.83
C MET A 111 -1.70 -2.51 -1.97
N PRO A 112 -2.88 -1.91 -2.20
CA PRO A 112 -3.68 -2.23 -3.38
C PRO A 112 -2.84 -2.07 -4.65
N ALA A 113 -2.78 -3.09 -5.49
CA ALA A 113 -1.97 -3.03 -6.71
C ALA A 113 -2.69 -3.68 -7.89
N GLN A 114 -4.02 -3.69 -7.91
CA GLN A 114 -4.76 -4.35 -9.00
C GLN A 114 -4.34 -3.86 -10.40
N ASN A 115 -3.95 -2.58 -10.50
CA ASN A 115 -3.41 -2.00 -11.72
C ASN A 115 -1.99 -1.50 -11.47
N LEU A 116 -1.04 -2.05 -12.23
CA LEU A 116 0.36 -1.68 -12.19
C LEU A 116 0.95 -1.78 -13.59
N TYR A 117 1.68 -0.75 -14.00
CA TYR A 117 2.46 -0.78 -15.23
C TYR A 117 3.87 -0.23 -15.01
N VAL A 118 4.76 -0.63 -15.91
CA VAL A 118 6.10 -0.08 -16.04
C VAL A 118 6.26 0.48 -17.44
N ALA A 119 6.68 1.74 -17.50
CA ALA A 119 7.05 2.42 -18.74
C ALA A 119 8.57 2.63 -18.78
N LEU A 120 9.22 2.32 -19.88
CA LEU A 120 10.65 2.56 -20.11
C LEU A 120 10.86 3.50 -21.28
N VAL A 121 11.89 4.34 -21.19
CA VAL A 121 12.32 5.22 -22.27
C VAL A 121 13.21 4.40 -23.20
N SER A 122 12.95 4.44 -24.51
CA SER A 122 13.81 3.81 -25.53
C SER A 122 15.22 4.41 -25.50
N ASP A 123 16.22 3.67 -26.01
CA ASP A 123 17.62 4.09 -25.97
C ASP A 123 17.87 5.41 -26.71
N ASP A 124 17.12 5.66 -27.78
CA ASP A 124 17.15 6.91 -28.55
C ASP A 124 16.34 8.05 -27.91
N GLY A 125 15.61 7.76 -26.82
CA GLY A 125 14.77 8.71 -26.10
C GLY A 125 13.48 9.12 -26.82
N THR A 126 13.17 8.52 -27.96
CA THR A 126 12.05 8.97 -28.82
C THR A 126 10.70 8.38 -28.43
N GLN A 127 10.70 7.26 -27.69
CA GLN A 127 9.48 6.53 -27.34
C GLN A 127 9.47 6.04 -25.91
N HIS A 128 8.26 5.79 -25.43
CA HIS A 128 7.98 5.04 -24.23
C HIS A 128 7.46 3.66 -24.62
N THR A 129 8.07 2.63 -24.04
CA THR A 129 7.65 1.23 -24.16
C THR A 129 7.04 0.76 -22.85
N PHE A 130 6.15 -0.24 -22.89
CA PHE A 130 5.44 -0.74 -21.72
C PHE A 130 5.72 -2.24 -21.52
N PRO A 131 6.93 -2.61 -21.08
CA PRO A 131 7.32 -4.02 -20.93
C PRO A 131 6.51 -4.78 -19.88
N TYR A 132 5.77 -4.07 -19.03
CA TYR A 132 4.85 -4.67 -18.08
C TYR A 132 3.62 -3.79 -17.92
N PHE A 133 2.43 -4.36 -18.09
CA PHE A 133 1.18 -3.62 -18.00
C PHE A 133 0.06 -4.55 -17.54
N VAL A 134 -0.48 -4.32 -16.35
CA VAL A 134 -1.66 -4.99 -15.82
C VAL A 134 -2.65 -3.92 -15.42
N ASP A 135 -3.84 -3.95 -16.01
CA ASP A 135 -4.91 -3.00 -15.72
C ASP A 135 -6.28 -3.67 -15.92
N SER A 136 -7.25 -3.29 -15.10
CA SER A 136 -8.60 -3.85 -15.08
C SER A 136 -9.57 -3.18 -16.06
N ILE A 137 -9.21 -2.01 -16.61
CA ILE A 137 -10.08 -1.17 -17.43
C ILE A 137 -9.50 -0.99 -18.83
N VAL A 138 -8.22 -0.64 -18.94
CA VAL A 138 -7.59 -0.33 -20.22
C VAL A 138 -6.72 -1.50 -20.70
N PRO A 139 -6.68 -1.76 -22.01
CA PRO A 139 -5.77 -2.76 -22.56
C PRO A 139 -4.31 -2.31 -22.41
N PRO A 140 -3.34 -3.24 -22.50
CA PRO A 140 -1.92 -2.91 -22.52
C PRO A 140 -1.59 -1.85 -23.57
N ALA A 141 -0.81 -0.84 -23.16
CA ALA A 141 -0.42 0.25 -24.03
C ALA A 141 0.64 -0.19 -25.05
N GLU A 142 0.48 0.23 -26.30
CA GLU A 142 1.51 0.11 -27.33
C GLU A 142 2.63 1.14 -27.14
N PRO A 143 3.85 0.88 -27.67
CA PRO A 143 4.90 1.88 -27.72
C PRO A 143 4.43 3.17 -28.40
N ARG A 144 4.75 4.31 -27.80
CA ARG A 144 4.31 5.62 -28.28
C ARG A 144 5.32 6.72 -27.98
N ALA A 145 5.23 7.82 -28.71
CA ALA A 145 5.98 9.03 -28.39
C ALA A 145 5.57 9.63 -27.02
N PRO A 146 6.47 10.40 -26.37
CA PRO A 146 6.13 11.16 -25.17
C PRO A 146 4.95 12.10 -25.40
N GLN A 147 4.09 12.24 -24.39
CA GLN A 147 2.93 13.14 -24.43
C GLN A 147 2.81 13.95 -23.12
N ASN A 148 1.84 14.86 -23.02
CA ASN A 148 1.55 15.52 -21.76
C ASN A 148 0.71 14.61 -20.86
N GLY A 149 1.37 13.80 -20.04
CA GLY A 149 0.72 12.79 -19.20
C GLY A 149 1.40 12.56 -17.85
N PHE A 150 0.80 11.68 -17.05
CA PHE A 150 1.31 11.28 -15.74
C PHE A 150 2.71 10.67 -15.84
N THR A 151 2.92 9.73 -16.76
CA THR A 151 4.21 9.06 -16.96
C THR A 151 5.31 10.06 -17.27
N GLU A 152 5.04 11.00 -18.18
CA GLU A 152 6.00 12.01 -18.62
C GLU A 152 6.26 13.06 -17.54
N TYR A 153 5.28 13.35 -16.69
CA TYR A 153 5.51 14.18 -15.51
C TYR A 153 6.50 13.54 -14.54
N VAL A 154 6.31 12.26 -14.20
CA VAL A 154 7.22 11.53 -13.30
C VAL A 154 8.62 11.41 -13.91
N LEU A 155 8.72 11.09 -15.21
CA LEU A 155 10.00 11.06 -15.93
C LEU A 155 10.71 12.42 -15.89
N ALA A 156 10.01 13.50 -16.23
CA ALA A 156 10.59 14.84 -16.33
C ALA A 156 11.03 15.39 -14.97
N THR A 157 10.28 15.12 -13.91
CA THR A 157 10.62 15.58 -12.55
C THR A 157 11.67 14.70 -11.87
N GLY A 158 11.79 13.43 -12.28
CA GLY A 158 12.66 12.46 -11.63
C GLY A 158 12.27 12.22 -10.16
N ARG A 159 11.01 12.48 -9.79
CA ARG A 159 10.51 12.38 -8.41
C ARG A 159 9.24 11.53 -8.34
N PRO A 160 9.03 10.78 -7.25
CA PRO A 160 7.75 10.12 -7.03
C PRO A 160 6.60 11.12 -6.97
N LEU A 161 5.43 10.73 -7.50
CA LEU A 161 4.20 11.51 -7.45
C LEU A 161 3.04 10.64 -6.96
N LEU A 162 2.40 11.07 -5.88
CA LEU A 162 1.09 10.61 -5.45
C LEU A 162 0.09 11.72 -5.78
N THR A 163 -0.99 11.39 -6.50
CA THR A 163 -1.95 12.41 -6.96
C THR A 163 -3.34 11.82 -7.19
N THR A 164 -4.36 12.63 -6.96
CA THR A 164 -5.75 12.37 -7.34
C THR A 164 -6.05 12.83 -8.77
N ALA A 165 -7.16 12.38 -9.36
CA ALA A 165 -7.55 12.82 -10.70
C ALA A 165 -7.66 14.36 -10.86
N PRO A 166 -8.28 15.12 -9.94
CA PRO A 166 -8.36 16.58 -10.05
C PRO A 166 -7.00 17.27 -9.97
N GLU A 167 -6.13 16.81 -9.06
CA GLU A 167 -4.78 17.35 -8.90
C GLU A 167 -3.93 17.11 -10.15
N LEU A 168 -3.97 15.89 -10.69
CA LEU A 168 -3.26 15.56 -11.92
C LEU A 168 -3.74 16.41 -13.10
N ALA A 169 -5.05 16.61 -13.22
CA ALA A 169 -5.62 17.47 -14.26
C ALA A 169 -5.12 18.91 -14.15
N ALA A 170 -5.05 19.46 -12.94
CA ALA A 170 -4.49 20.80 -12.71
C ALA A 170 -3.00 20.87 -13.08
N ILE A 171 -2.21 19.88 -12.66
CA ILE A 171 -0.77 19.79 -12.96
C ILE A 171 -0.53 19.76 -14.48
N LEU A 172 -1.25 18.90 -15.20
CA LEU A 172 -1.01 18.70 -16.63
C LEU A 172 -1.55 19.85 -17.49
N SER A 173 -2.70 20.43 -17.12
CA SER A 173 -3.25 21.60 -17.82
C SER A 173 -2.34 22.83 -17.70
N ALA A 174 -1.61 22.96 -16.59
CA ALA A 174 -0.61 24.02 -16.41
C ALA A 174 0.64 23.82 -17.29
N ARG A 175 0.91 22.59 -17.78
CA ARG A 175 2.06 22.27 -18.64
C ARG A 175 1.75 22.36 -20.13
N GLY A 176 0.48 22.38 -20.50
CA GLY A 176 0.04 22.45 -21.89
C GLY A 176 -1.31 21.77 -22.11
N PRO A 177 -1.73 21.60 -23.37
CA PRO A 177 -2.96 20.89 -23.70
C PRO A 177 -2.99 19.50 -23.03
N TYR A 178 -4.07 19.23 -22.32
CA TYR A 178 -4.33 17.96 -21.66
C TYR A 178 -5.82 17.67 -21.73
N THR A 179 -6.16 16.45 -22.18
CA THR A 179 -7.53 15.95 -22.17
C THR A 179 -7.57 14.78 -21.19
N PRO A 180 -8.28 14.90 -20.05
CA PRO A 180 -8.48 13.77 -19.15
C PRO A 180 -9.15 12.60 -19.89
N PRO A 181 -8.81 11.35 -19.57
CA PRO A 181 -9.53 10.20 -20.10
C PRO A 181 -10.97 10.17 -19.56
N ASP A 182 -11.87 9.50 -20.27
CA ASP A 182 -13.29 9.37 -19.89
C ASP A 182 -13.46 8.78 -18.48
N ARG A 183 -12.61 7.81 -18.12
CA ARG A 183 -12.53 7.23 -16.78
C ARG A 183 -11.12 7.42 -16.20
N PRO A 184 -10.85 8.56 -15.53
CA PRO A 184 -9.56 8.77 -14.87
C PRO A 184 -9.46 7.90 -13.61
N ALA A 185 -8.25 7.47 -13.27
CA ALA A 185 -8.00 6.82 -12.00
C ALA A 185 -8.24 7.80 -10.85
N ALA A 186 -9.02 7.41 -9.83
CA ALA A 186 -9.28 8.22 -8.65
C ALA A 186 -7.98 8.63 -7.94
N GLN A 187 -7.00 7.73 -7.86
CA GLN A 187 -5.66 8.00 -7.38
C GLN A 187 -4.58 7.29 -8.20
N ARG A 188 -3.42 7.93 -8.34
CA ARG A 188 -2.22 7.36 -8.95
C ARG A 188 -1.00 7.56 -8.07
N LEU A 189 -0.15 6.56 -8.03
CA LEU A 189 1.18 6.62 -7.43
C LEU A 189 2.21 6.21 -8.47
N GLY A 190 3.25 7.01 -8.67
CA GLY A 190 4.31 6.72 -9.63
C GLY A 190 5.66 7.00 -9.03
N ALA A 191 6.64 6.15 -9.33
CA ALA A 191 8.03 6.33 -8.94
C ALA A 191 8.94 6.22 -10.17
N PRO A 192 9.94 7.11 -10.30
CA PRO A 192 10.90 7.04 -11.39
C PRO A 192 11.87 5.87 -11.16
N LEU A 193 12.22 5.19 -12.23
CA LEU A 193 13.35 4.26 -12.28
C LEU A 193 14.60 5.07 -12.65
N LEU A 194 15.57 5.14 -11.76
CA LEU A 194 16.74 6.02 -11.90
C LEU A 194 18.02 5.21 -12.18
N ILE A 195 18.78 5.63 -13.18
CA ILE A 195 20.15 5.16 -13.44
C ILE A 195 21.06 6.39 -13.53
N GLY A 196 22.08 6.46 -12.67
CA GLY A 196 22.99 7.62 -12.62
C GLY A 196 22.27 8.96 -12.36
N GLY A 197 21.16 8.94 -11.61
CA GLY A 197 20.33 10.13 -11.35
C GLY A 197 19.39 10.54 -12.49
N ARG A 198 19.43 9.86 -13.64
CA ARG A 198 18.51 10.08 -14.76
C ARG A 198 17.34 9.11 -14.71
N ALA A 199 16.12 9.60 -14.93
CA ALA A 199 14.95 8.74 -15.10
C ALA A 199 15.02 8.00 -16.44
N VAL A 200 15.07 6.66 -16.36
CA VAL A 200 15.04 5.75 -17.51
C VAL A 200 13.68 5.09 -17.68
N GLY A 201 12.79 5.25 -16.71
CA GLY A 201 11.45 4.68 -16.72
C GLY A 201 10.62 5.11 -15.53
N VAL A 202 9.41 4.57 -15.43
CA VAL A 202 8.45 4.79 -14.35
C VAL A 202 7.80 3.47 -14.01
N ILE A 203 7.67 3.18 -12.73
CA ILE A 203 6.70 2.20 -12.22
C ILE A 203 5.51 2.95 -11.64
N ALA A 204 4.29 2.55 -11.99
CA ALA A 204 3.08 3.26 -11.63
C ALA A 204 1.97 2.31 -11.19
N LEU A 205 1.26 2.73 -10.13
CA LEU A 205 0.05 2.12 -9.61
C LEU A 205 -1.13 3.05 -9.82
N GLN A 206 -2.30 2.47 -10.05
CA GLN A 206 -3.54 3.23 -10.18
C GLN A 206 -4.76 2.53 -9.60
N ASP A 207 -5.60 3.30 -8.92
CA ASP A 207 -6.88 2.86 -8.39
C ASP A 207 -7.98 3.74 -8.99
N TYR A 208 -8.97 3.11 -9.61
CA TYR A 208 -10.04 3.80 -10.32
C TYR A 208 -11.16 4.29 -9.42
N ASP A 209 -11.29 3.73 -8.22
CA ASP A 209 -12.48 3.90 -7.39
C ASP A 209 -12.15 4.55 -6.03
N ASN A 210 -10.93 4.33 -5.49
CA ASN A 210 -10.51 4.84 -4.20
C ASN A 210 -9.51 6.01 -4.31
N PRO A 211 -9.89 7.26 -3.95
CA PRO A 211 -9.00 8.42 -3.98
C PRO A 211 -7.94 8.43 -2.86
N ALA A 212 -7.96 7.45 -1.94
CA ALA A 212 -7.01 7.29 -0.83
C ALA A 212 -6.42 5.87 -0.77
N ALA A 213 -6.24 5.24 -1.94
CA ALA A 213 -5.69 3.88 -2.06
C ALA A 213 -4.23 3.76 -1.58
N TYR A 214 -3.43 4.80 -1.74
CA TYR A 214 -1.96 4.77 -1.59
C TYR A 214 -1.40 5.71 -0.53
N GLY A 215 -2.28 6.43 0.17
CA GLY A 215 -1.96 7.39 1.23
C GLY A 215 -3.21 8.01 1.80
#